data_AF-A0A559GJK8-F1
#
_entry.id   AF-A0A559GJK8-F1
#
_cell.length_a   1.000
_cell.length_b   1.000
_cell.length_c   1.000
_cell.angle_alpha   90.00
_cell.angle_beta   90.00
_cell.angle_gamma   90.00
#
_symmetry.space_group_name_H-M   'P 1'
#
loop_
_entity.id
_entity.type
_entity.pdbx_description
1 polymer ?
#
loop_
_entity_poly.entity_id
_entity_poly.type
_entity_poly.pdbx_seq_one_letter_code
_entity_poly.pdbx_strand_id
1 'polypeptide(L)'
;VARQMSIHAGLPEFTPAFTINKVCGSGLKAVQLAAQAIQCGDADIVVAGGAENMSQAPYVLPSFRWGGRMGDSKVVDTMIKDGLSDAFNEYHMGITAENVAEEYGISRDDQDALALESQKRAVAAIESGRFKEEIVPVVIPQRKGDPIVFDTDEFPRKDASLESLSKLRPVFKKDGSVTAGNASGINDGAAAVLVMSAEKAEELGLPVIARIRSYASAGLDPKIMGCGPIYATRKALEKGNLTVDDLDLIESNEAFAAQACAVGKTLGFNTDIVNVNGGAIALGHPIGASGCRILVTLVHEMMKRDAKTGLATLCIGGGMGTALIVER
;
A
#
# COMPACT_ATOMS: atom_id res chain seq x y z
N VAL A 1 -3.81 1.46 18.01
CA VAL A 1 -2.40 1.50 17.57
C VAL A 1 -1.86 2.94 17.52
N ALA A 2 -2.51 3.87 16.81
CA ALA A 2 -2.01 5.24 16.62
C ALA A 2 -1.64 6.00 17.90
N ARG A 3 -2.48 5.96 18.95
CA ARG A 3 -2.17 6.63 20.23
C ARG A 3 -0.96 6.03 20.93
N GLN A 4 -0.75 4.72 20.85
CA GLN A 4 0.45 4.09 21.41
C GLN A 4 1.70 4.54 20.65
N MET A 5 1.64 4.53 19.31
CA MET A 5 2.73 5.03 18.47
C MET A 5 3.07 6.49 18.79
N SER A 6 2.06 7.35 18.94
CA SER A 6 2.23 8.77 19.28
C SER A 6 2.97 8.97 20.61
N ILE A 7 2.56 8.28 21.67
CA ILE A 7 3.21 8.35 22.98
C ILE A 7 4.64 7.79 22.91
N HIS A 8 4.85 6.65 22.24
CA HIS A 8 6.18 6.04 22.10
C HIS A 8 7.14 6.84 21.22
N ALA A 9 6.61 7.64 20.27
CA ALA A 9 7.39 8.58 19.47
C ALA A 9 7.76 9.87 20.25
N GLY A 10 7.31 10.01 21.51
CA GLY A 10 7.61 11.17 22.36
C GLY A 10 6.73 12.39 22.07
N LEU A 11 5.62 12.23 21.35
CA LEU A 11 4.65 13.32 21.21
C LEU A 11 3.99 13.63 22.56
N PRO A 12 3.67 14.90 22.85
CA PRO A 12 3.03 15.27 24.12
C PRO A 12 1.71 14.54 24.36
N GLU A 13 1.43 14.25 25.63
CA GLU A 13 0.23 13.50 26.03
C GLU A 13 -1.08 14.19 25.62
N PHE A 14 -1.08 15.52 25.49
CA PHE A 14 -2.25 16.26 25.05
C PHE A 14 -2.51 16.16 23.53
N THR A 15 -1.59 15.58 22.74
CA THR A 15 -1.74 15.41 21.28
C THR A 15 -2.73 14.28 20.96
N PRO A 16 -3.95 14.56 20.46
CA PRO A 16 -4.93 13.50 20.20
C PRO A 16 -4.46 12.58 19.07
N ALA A 17 -4.90 11.32 19.10
CA ALA A 17 -4.61 10.34 18.05
C ALA A 17 -5.75 9.33 17.93
N PHE A 18 -6.06 8.91 16.71
CA PHE A 18 -7.07 7.88 16.43
C PHE A 18 -6.54 6.86 15.42
N THR A 19 -7.04 5.62 15.49
CA THR A 19 -6.70 4.55 14.54
C THR A 19 -7.86 4.39 13.57
N ILE A 20 -7.57 4.36 12.27
CA ILE A 20 -8.57 4.06 11.23
C ILE A 20 -8.31 2.70 10.61
N ASN A 21 -9.36 2.08 10.11
CA ASN A 21 -9.26 0.90 9.28
C ASN A 21 -10.05 1.13 7.99
N LYS A 22 -9.32 1.16 6.87
CA LYS A 22 -9.84 1.08 5.51
C LYS A 22 -9.02 0.02 4.74
N VAL A 23 -8.73 -1.10 5.40
CA VAL A 23 -7.88 -2.22 4.93
C VAL A 23 -6.59 -1.67 4.31
N CYS A 24 -6.20 -2.08 3.09
CA CYS A 24 -5.00 -1.62 2.40
C CYS A 24 -4.94 -0.09 2.28
N GLY A 25 -6.09 0.56 2.13
CA GLY A 25 -6.23 2.01 1.95
C GLY A 25 -6.02 2.85 3.21
N SER A 26 -5.81 2.22 4.38
CA SER A 26 -5.74 2.92 5.66
C SER A 26 -4.68 4.01 5.68
N GLY A 27 -3.43 3.68 5.34
CA GLY A 27 -2.32 4.64 5.37
C GLY A 27 -2.53 5.85 4.47
N LEU A 28 -3.01 5.66 3.24
CA LEU A 28 -3.27 6.78 2.32
C LEU A 28 -4.52 7.57 2.74
N LYS A 29 -5.55 6.89 3.28
CA LYS A 29 -6.74 7.57 3.79
C LYS A 29 -6.44 8.44 5.00
N ALA A 30 -5.48 8.06 5.85
CA ALA A 30 -5.04 8.90 6.97
C ALA A 30 -4.50 10.24 6.47
N VAL A 31 -3.72 10.26 5.39
CA VAL A 31 -3.20 11.49 4.77
C VAL A 31 -4.35 12.35 4.22
N GLN A 32 -5.35 11.73 3.59
CA GLN A 32 -6.54 12.47 3.15
C GLN A 32 -7.33 13.07 4.32
N LEU A 33 -7.48 12.34 5.43
CA LEU A 33 -8.16 12.86 6.62
C LEU A 33 -7.38 14.01 7.27
N ALA A 34 -6.05 13.96 7.26
CA ALA A 34 -5.21 15.07 7.69
C ALA A 34 -5.43 16.32 6.82
N ALA A 35 -5.43 16.17 5.49
CA ALA A 35 -5.75 17.27 4.58
C ALA A 35 -7.16 17.83 4.83
N GLN A 36 -8.15 16.97 5.06
CA GLN A 36 -9.53 17.37 5.37
C GLN A 36 -9.62 18.17 6.68
N ALA A 37 -8.97 17.70 7.75
CA ALA A 37 -8.96 18.41 9.03
C ALA A 37 -8.32 19.81 8.91
N ILE A 38 -7.22 19.91 8.16
CA ILE A 38 -6.56 21.20 7.89
C ILE A 38 -7.46 22.12 7.08
N GLN A 39 -8.10 21.60 6.03
CA GLN A 39 -9.05 22.38 5.20
C GLN A 39 -10.27 22.85 5.98
N CYS A 40 -10.72 22.09 6.99
CA CYS A 40 -11.83 22.47 7.87
C CYS A 40 -11.43 23.43 8.99
N GLY A 41 -10.14 23.71 9.19
CA GLY A 41 -9.64 24.54 10.29
C GLY A 41 -9.57 23.81 11.64
N ASP A 42 -9.66 22.48 11.64
CA ASP A 42 -9.63 21.66 12.87
C ASP A 42 -8.19 21.39 13.35
N ALA A 43 -7.19 21.55 12.47
CA ALA A 43 -5.78 21.33 12.79
C ALA A 43 -4.86 22.11 11.84
N ASP A 44 -3.67 22.50 12.30
CA ASP A 44 -2.62 23.09 11.44
C ASP A 44 -1.53 22.10 11.05
N ILE A 45 -1.30 21.09 11.91
CA ILE A 45 -0.20 20.12 11.80
C ILE A 45 -0.73 18.74 12.20
N VAL A 46 -0.57 17.75 11.31
CA VAL A 46 -1.02 16.38 11.54
C VAL A 46 0.06 15.40 11.09
N VAL A 47 0.42 14.44 11.94
CA VAL A 47 1.17 13.25 11.53
C VAL A 47 0.18 12.21 11.03
N ALA A 48 0.35 11.77 9.78
CA ALA A 48 -0.56 10.84 9.13
C ALA A 48 0.20 9.71 8.44
N GLY A 49 -0.39 8.52 8.40
CA GLY A 49 0.21 7.37 7.75
C GLY A 49 -0.41 6.06 8.21
N GLY A 50 0.38 4.99 8.25
CA GLY A 50 -0.07 3.68 8.70
C GLY A 50 1.08 2.80 9.17
N ALA A 51 0.72 1.79 9.95
CA ALA A 51 1.63 0.75 10.43
C ALA A 51 0.91 -0.58 10.38
N GLU A 52 1.65 -1.65 10.11
CA GLU A 52 1.16 -3.02 10.15
C GLU A 52 2.28 -3.96 10.63
N ASN A 53 1.92 -4.95 11.43
CA ASN A 53 2.77 -6.11 11.70
C ASN A 53 1.91 -7.36 11.53
N MET A 54 1.92 -7.89 10.31
CA MET A 54 1.15 -9.07 9.95
C MET A 54 1.75 -10.33 10.56
N SER A 55 3.08 -10.38 10.75
CA SER A 55 3.77 -11.50 11.40
C SER A 55 3.31 -11.74 12.85
N GLN A 56 2.82 -10.70 13.53
CA GLN A 56 2.32 -10.76 14.91
C GLN A 56 0.79 -10.84 15.02
N ALA A 57 0.07 -11.06 13.91
CA ALA A 57 -1.38 -11.23 13.97
C ALA A 57 -1.77 -12.46 14.82
N PRO A 58 -2.68 -12.32 15.80
CA PRO A 58 -3.04 -13.42 16.68
C PRO A 58 -3.98 -14.43 16.03
N TYR A 59 -4.07 -15.58 16.68
CA TYR A 59 -5.19 -16.50 16.51
C TYR A 59 -6.24 -16.23 17.61
N VAL A 60 -7.53 -16.28 17.27
CA VAL A 60 -8.64 -16.02 18.20
C VAL A 60 -9.64 -17.17 18.27
N LEU A 61 -10.34 -17.28 19.40
CA LEU A 61 -11.40 -18.25 19.67
C LEU A 61 -12.73 -17.52 19.94
N PRO A 62 -13.55 -17.24 18.91
CA PRO A 62 -14.70 -16.34 19.04
C PRO A 62 -15.74 -16.78 20.07
N SER A 63 -15.96 -18.09 20.22
CA SER A 63 -16.97 -18.66 21.12
C SER A 63 -16.56 -18.69 22.60
N PHE A 64 -15.28 -18.45 22.93
CA PHE A 64 -14.74 -18.77 24.25
C PHE A 64 -15.10 -17.77 25.35
N ARG A 65 -15.55 -16.56 25.00
CA ARG A 65 -16.05 -15.60 26.00
C ARG A 65 -17.21 -16.19 26.82
N TRP A 66 -18.06 -17.00 26.20
CA TRP A 66 -19.25 -17.60 26.82
C TRP A 66 -19.14 -19.13 27.00
N GLY A 67 -18.00 -19.72 26.63
CA GLY A 67 -17.73 -21.15 26.68
C GLY A 67 -18.24 -21.92 25.45
N GLY A 68 -17.40 -22.81 24.90
CA GLY A 68 -17.73 -23.64 23.71
C GLY A 68 -18.70 -24.79 23.97
N ARG A 69 -19.19 -24.96 25.21
CA ARG A 69 -20.07 -26.02 25.71
C ARG A 69 -19.61 -27.47 25.44
N MET A 70 -19.68 -27.95 24.21
CA MET A 70 -19.31 -29.31 23.80
C MET A 70 -19.11 -29.37 22.27
N GLY A 71 -18.10 -30.09 21.79
CA GLY A 71 -17.75 -30.23 20.37
C GLY A 71 -16.52 -29.41 19.95
N ASP A 72 -16.14 -29.52 18.68
CA ASP A 72 -14.96 -28.85 18.13
C ASP A 72 -15.15 -27.32 18.06
N SER A 73 -14.05 -26.58 18.24
CA SER A 73 -14.04 -25.12 18.10
C SER A 73 -12.97 -24.69 17.09
N LYS A 74 -13.32 -23.74 16.23
CA LYS A 74 -12.42 -23.20 15.23
C LYS A 74 -11.54 -22.11 15.83
N VAL A 75 -10.23 -22.32 15.80
CA VAL A 75 -9.24 -21.26 16.00
C VAL A 75 -9.16 -20.45 14.71
N VAL A 76 -9.34 -19.14 14.80
CA VAL A 76 -9.43 -18.23 13.64
C VAL A 76 -8.16 -17.39 13.54
N ASP A 77 -7.51 -17.42 12.38
CA ASP A 77 -6.40 -16.53 12.04
C ASP A 77 -6.94 -15.13 11.74
N THR A 78 -6.54 -14.11 12.53
CA THR A 78 -7.04 -12.74 12.32
C THR A 78 -6.41 -12.04 11.12
N MET A 79 -5.18 -12.39 10.73
CA MET A 79 -4.58 -11.83 9.51
C MET A 79 -5.42 -12.21 8.30
N ILE A 80 -5.81 -13.48 8.22
CA ILE A 80 -6.67 -13.96 7.13
C ILE A 80 -8.07 -13.37 7.25
N LYS A 81 -8.71 -13.49 8.43
CA LYS A 81 -10.12 -13.12 8.61
C LYS A 81 -10.36 -11.61 8.47
N ASP A 82 -9.49 -10.78 9.03
CA ASP A 82 -9.71 -9.34 9.14
C ASP A 82 -8.99 -8.55 8.04
N GLY A 83 -7.93 -9.11 7.44
CA GLY A 83 -7.11 -8.44 6.43
C GLY A 83 -7.22 -8.99 5.01
N LEU A 84 -7.39 -10.32 4.85
CA LEU A 84 -7.21 -11.01 3.56
C LEU A 84 -8.44 -11.78 3.06
N SER A 85 -9.56 -11.72 3.78
CA SER A 85 -10.81 -12.39 3.40
C SER A 85 -11.87 -11.38 3.01
N ASP A 86 -12.59 -11.67 1.92
CA ASP A 86 -13.75 -10.88 1.55
C ASP A 86 -14.89 -11.21 2.51
N ALA A 87 -15.42 -10.18 3.20
CA ALA A 87 -16.46 -10.36 4.18
C ALA A 87 -17.83 -10.74 3.57
N PHE A 88 -18.01 -10.54 2.26
CA PHE A 88 -19.30 -10.70 1.59
C PHE A 88 -19.40 -12.01 0.80
N ASN A 89 -18.31 -12.42 0.17
CA ASN A 89 -18.23 -13.62 -0.66
C ASN A 89 -17.46 -14.78 0.01
N GLU A 90 -16.92 -14.56 1.21
CA GLU A 90 -16.29 -15.57 2.07
C GLU A 90 -15.10 -16.33 1.45
N TYR A 91 -14.30 -15.64 0.62
CA TYR A 91 -13.08 -16.17 0.03
C TYR A 91 -11.88 -15.24 0.22
N HIS A 92 -10.68 -15.74 -0.08
CA HIS A 92 -9.44 -14.97 0.00
C HIS A 92 -9.36 -13.87 -1.08
N MET A 93 -8.70 -12.74 -0.79
CA MET A 93 -8.47 -11.64 -1.75
C MET A 93 -7.84 -12.12 -3.07
N GLY A 94 -7.05 -13.18 -3.04
CA GLY A 94 -6.48 -13.80 -4.23
C GLY A 94 -7.52 -14.31 -5.24
N ILE A 95 -8.72 -14.70 -4.80
CA ILE A 95 -9.83 -15.04 -5.70
C ILE A 95 -10.36 -13.80 -6.43
N THR A 96 -10.36 -12.62 -5.79
CA THR A 96 -10.72 -11.38 -6.49
C THR A 96 -9.74 -11.05 -7.61
N ALA A 97 -8.45 -11.38 -7.42
CA ALA A 97 -7.44 -11.20 -8.46
C ALA A 97 -7.65 -12.17 -9.63
N GLU A 98 -8.06 -13.42 -9.38
CA GLU A 98 -8.47 -14.35 -10.44
C GLU A 98 -9.70 -13.83 -11.20
N ASN A 99 -10.71 -13.30 -10.49
CA ASN A 99 -11.88 -12.71 -11.14
C ASN A 99 -11.49 -11.55 -12.06
N VAL A 100 -10.60 -10.66 -11.60
CA VAL A 100 -10.09 -9.56 -12.42
C VAL A 100 -9.30 -10.07 -13.62
N ALA A 101 -8.46 -11.09 -13.45
CA ALA A 101 -7.71 -11.70 -14.55
C ALA A 101 -8.66 -12.24 -15.64
N GLU A 102 -9.72 -12.95 -15.22
CA GLU A 102 -10.75 -13.50 -16.12
C GLU A 102 -11.54 -12.37 -16.82
N GLU A 103 -12.02 -11.37 -16.08
CA GLU A 103 -12.88 -10.31 -16.61
C GLU A 103 -12.14 -9.34 -17.55
N TYR A 104 -10.87 -9.02 -17.25
CA TYR A 104 -10.07 -8.06 -18.02
C TYR A 104 -9.14 -8.75 -19.04
N GLY A 105 -9.18 -10.08 -19.12
CA GLY A 105 -8.35 -10.88 -20.03
C GLY A 105 -6.86 -10.71 -19.76
N ILE A 106 -6.44 -10.73 -18.50
CA ILE A 106 -5.03 -10.62 -18.09
C ILE A 106 -4.45 -12.02 -18.03
N SER A 107 -3.54 -12.33 -18.96
CA SER A 107 -2.94 -13.66 -19.04
C SER A 107 -1.98 -13.93 -17.88
N ARG A 108 -1.64 -15.21 -17.66
CA ARG A 108 -0.58 -15.59 -16.73
C ARG A 108 0.76 -14.98 -17.11
N ASP A 109 1.06 -14.89 -18.40
CA ASP A 109 2.31 -14.34 -18.91
C ASP A 109 2.40 -12.83 -18.65
N ASP A 110 1.29 -12.09 -18.80
CA ASP A 110 1.23 -10.67 -18.44
C ASP A 110 1.52 -10.46 -16.94
N GLN A 111 0.97 -11.31 -16.09
CA GLN A 111 1.16 -11.25 -14.64
C GLN A 111 2.61 -11.53 -14.24
N ASP A 112 3.21 -12.58 -14.80
CA ASP A 112 4.59 -12.95 -14.51
C ASP A 112 5.59 -11.94 -15.11
N ALA A 113 5.28 -11.32 -16.25
CA ALA A 113 6.08 -10.24 -16.83
C ALA A 113 6.09 -8.99 -15.95
N LEU A 114 4.93 -8.53 -15.47
CA LEU A 114 4.86 -7.40 -14.54
C LEU A 114 5.61 -7.72 -13.24
N ALA A 115 5.42 -8.92 -12.70
CA ALA A 115 6.09 -9.36 -11.48
C ALA A 115 7.63 -9.34 -11.63
N LEU A 116 8.16 -9.82 -12.76
CA LEU A 116 9.59 -9.79 -13.02
C LEU A 116 10.11 -8.36 -13.12
N GLU A 117 9.38 -7.48 -13.80
CA GLU A 117 9.79 -6.08 -13.93
C GLU A 117 9.81 -5.37 -12.57
N SER A 118 8.80 -5.62 -11.73
CA SER A 118 8.76 -5.13 -10.35
C SER A 118 9.98 -5.58 -9.54
N GLN A 119 10.35 -6.86 -9.63
CA GLN A 119 11.56 -7.40 -8.96
C GLN A 119 12.84 -6.74 -9.47
N LYS A 120 13.01 -6.62 -10.79
CA LYS A 120 14.19 -5.98 -11.40
C LYS A 120 14.34 -4.52 -10.97
N ARG A 121 13.25 -3.75 -11.00
CA ARG A 121 13.25 -2.34 -10.60
C ARG A 121 13.55 -2.18 -9.12
N ALA A 122 12.96 -3.00 -8.25
CA ALA A 122 13.24 -2.98 -6.81
C ALA A 122 14.70 -3.28 -6.49
N VAL A 123 15.27 -4.33 -7.09
CA VAL A 123 16.67 -4.71 -6.89
C VAL A 123 17.60 -3.59 -7.36
N ALA A 124 17.36 -3.03 -8.55
CA ALA A 124 18.14 -1.90 -9.07
C ALA A 124 18.01 -0.65 -8.18
N ALA A 125 16.82 -0.35 -7.66
CA ALA A 125 16.58 0.79 -6.78
C ALA A 125 17.30 0.63 -5.43
N ILE A 126 17.32 -0.57 -4.84
CA ILE A 126 18.08 -0.87 -3.63
C ILE A 126 19.58 -0.71 -3.88
N GLU A 127 20.10 -1.32 -4.95
CA GLU A 127 21.53 -1.32 -5.26
C GLU A 127 22.06 0.08 -5.62
N SER A 128 21.23 0.92 -6.23
CA SER A 128 21.55 2.32 -6.50
C SER A 128 21.26 3.27 -5.33
N GLY A 129 20.78 2.75 -4.19
CA GLY A 129 20.57 3.52 -2.97
C GLY A 129 19.35 4.46 -3.02
N ARG A 130 18.39 4.23 -3.93
CA ARG A 130 17.23 5.11 -4.10
C ARG A 130 16.35 5.20 -2.85
N PHE A 131 16.30 4.16 -2.02
CA PHE A 131 15.49 4.17 -0.81
C PHE A 131 16.19 4.76 0.43
N LYS A 132 17.47 5.14 0.33
CA LYS A 132 18.25 5.57 1.50
C LYS A 132 17.73 6.85 2.17
N GLU A 133 17.09 7.73 1.41
CA GLU A 133 16.51 8.98 1.96
C GLU A 133 15.13 8.78 2.59
N GLU A 134 14.43 7.69 2.29
CA GLU A 134 13.07 7.45 2.79
C GLU A 134 12.99 6.41 3.92
N ILE A 135 14.00 5.53 4.03
CA ILE A 135 14.06 4.51 5.07
C ILE A 135 14.71 5.06 6.35
N VAL A 136 13.97 5.00 7.46
CA VAL A 136 14.51 5.18 8.81
C VAL A 136 14.89 3.80 9.38
N PRO A 137 16.14 3.58 9.82
CA PRO A 137 16.55 2.28 10.36
C PRO A 137 15.80 1.86 11.63
N VAL A 138 15.46 0.58 11.73
CA VAL A 138 14.92 -0.04 12.94
C VAL A 138 16.02 -0.78 13.68
N VAL A 139 16.29 -0.36 14.91
CA VAL A 139 17.32 -0.97 15.77
C VAL A 139 16.70 -2.08 16.61
N ILE A 140 17.07 -3.33 16.34
CA ILE A 140 16.50 -4.53 16.96
C ILE A 140 17.44 -5.01 18.08
N PRO A 141 17.04 -4.87 19.36
CA PRO A 141 17.88 -5.26 20.49
C PRO A 141 18.10 -6.78 20.50
N GLN A 142 19.35 -7.19 20.75
CA GLN A 142 19.73 -8.59 20.87
C GLN A 142 19.94 -8.95 22.34
N ARG A 143 19.58 -10.18 22.73
CA ARG A 143 19.85 -10.67 24.10
C ARG A 143 21.36 -10.72 24.40
N LYS A 144 22.18 -10.99 23.38
CA LYS A 144 23.65 -10.98 23.42
C LYS A 144 24.18 -10.42 22.09
N GLY A 145 25.18 -9.56 22.15
CA GLY A 145 25.76 -8.91 20.98
C GLY A 145 25.16 -7.53 20.69
N ASP A 146 25.69 -6.87 19.67
CA ASP A 146 25.24 -5.55 19.26
C ASP A 146 23.83 -5.61 18.62
N PRO A 147 23.04 -4.53 18.70
CA PRO A 147 21.74 -4.47 18.03
C PRO A 147 21.87 -4.69 16.52
N ILE A 148 20.89 -5.40 15.94
CA ILE A 148 20.78 -5.53 14.48
C ILE A 148 20.11 -4.26 13.96
N VAL A 149 20.73 -3.60 12.99
CA VAL A 149 20.15 -2.44 12.31
C VAL A 149 19.47 -2.92 11.03
N PHE A 150 18.14 -2.85 11.00
CA PHE A 150 17.34 -3.17 9.82
C PHE A 150 17.02 -1.90 9.04
N ASP A 151 17.59 -1.75 7.84
CA ASP A 151 17.51 -0.52 7.03
C ASP A 151 17.32 -0.79 5.53
N THR A 152 16.97 -2.01 5.16
CA THR A 152 16.91 -2.47 3.77
C THR A 152 15.72 -3.40 3.59
N ASP A 153 14.90 -3.16 2.56
CA ASP A 153 13.79 -4.04 2.20
C ASP A 153 14.31 -5.44 1.85
N GLU A 154 13.87 -6.44 2.60
CA GLU A 154 14.40 -7.82 2.51
C GLU A 154 13.59 -8.75 1.59
N PHE A 155 12.41 -8.30 1.15
CA PHE A 155 11.49 -9.11 0.35
C PHE A 155 11.86 -9.28 -1.15
N PRO A 156 12.56 -8.32 -1.81
CA PRO A 156 12.94 -8.46 -3.21
C PRO A 156 13.82 -9.69 -3.50
N ARG A 157 13.55 -10.35 -4.63
CA ARG A 157 14.24 -11.56 -5.09
C ARG A 157 15.15 -11.25 -6.27
N LYS A 158 16.46 -11.20 -6.01
CA LYS A 158 17.48 -10.87 -7.03
C LYS A 158 17.58 -11.86 -8.18
N ASP A 159 17.23 -13.11 -7.94
CA ASP A 159 17.29 -14.22 -8.88
C ASP A 159 15.97 -14.47 -9.64
N ALA A 160 15.00 -13.56 -9.52
CA ALA A 160 13.73 -13.65 -10.23
C ALA A 160 13.94 -13.72 -11.75
N SER A 161 13.28 -14.70 -12.39
CA SER A 161 13.30 -14.92 -13.83
C SER A 161 11.93 -15.40 -14.34
N LEU A 162 11.59 -15.15 -15.60
CA LEU A 162 10.35 -15.68 -16.20
C LEU A 162 10.28 -17.22 -16.10
N GLU A 163 11.41 -17.91 -16.22
CA GLU A 163 11.47 -19.36 -16.06
C GLU A 163 11.11 -19.79 -14.63
N SER A 164 11.65 -19.10 -13.61
CA SER A 164 11.32 -19.39 -12.21
C SER A 164 9.86 -19.08 -11.89
N LEU A 165 9.31 -17.98 -12.43
CA LEU A 165 7.94 -17.55 -12.20
C LEU A 165 6.94 -18.49 -12.87
N SER A 166 7.16 -18.86 -14.13
CA SER A 166 6.24 -19.73 -14.89
C SER A 166 6.10 -21.14 -14.29
N LYS A 167 7.10 -21.63 -13.56
CA LYS A 167 7.06 -22.92 -12.84
C LYS A 167 6.19 -22.89 -11.57
N LEU A 168 5.82 -21.72 -11.07
CA LEU A 168 5.02 -21.60 -9.85
C LEU A 168 3.58 -22.05 -10.07
N ARG A 169 3.08 -22.81 -9.10
CA ARG A 169 1.69 -23.29 -9.08
C ARG A 169 0.74 -22.16 -8.65
N PRO A 170 -0.48 -22.12 -9.20
CA PRO A 170 -1.53 -21.23 -8.71
C PRO A 170 -1.83 -21.48 -7.22
N VAL A 171 -2.11 -20.40 -6.48
CA VAL A 171 -2.30 -20.46 -5.02
C VAL A 171 -3.77 -20.54 -4.63
N PHE A 172 -4.65 -19.81 -5.33
CA PHE A 172 -6.01 -19.56 -4.85
C PHE A 172 -7.08 -20.39 -5.55
N LYS A 173 -6.89 -20.71 -6.84
CA LYS A 173 -7.84 -21.47 -7.64
C LYS A 173 -7.10 -22.56 -8.41
N LYS A 174 -7.69 -23.76 -8.50
CA LYS A 174 -7.17 -24.82 -9.36
C LYS A 174 -7.22 -24.32 -10.81
N ASP A 175 -6.11 -24.47 -11.54
CA ASP A 175 -5.94 -23.96 -12.90
C ASP A 175 -6.08 -22.43 -13.00
N GLY A 176 -5.87 -21.72 -11.89
CA GLY A 176 -5.82 -20.26 -11.82
C GLY A 176 -4.53 -19.66 -12.38
N SER A 177 -4.43 -18.34 -12.33
CA SER A 177 -3.31 -17.56 -12.85
C SER A 177 -2.46 -16.90 -11.76
N VAL A 178 -3.01 -16.73 -10.55
CA VAL A 178 -2.35 -16.02 -9.46
C VAL A 178 -1.45 -16.97 -8.66
N THR A 179 -0.19 -16.60 -8.52
CA THR A 179 0.87 -17.35 -7.83
C THR A 179 1.56 -16.53 -6.76
N ALA A 180 2.38 -17.17 -5.93
CA ALA A 180 3.27 -16.45 -4.98
C ALA A 180 4.38 -15.63 -5.68
N GLY A 181 4.55 -15.77 -7.00
CA GLY A 181 5.51 -14.99 -7.78
C GLY A 181 4.93 -13.69 -8.30
N ASN A 182 3.63 -13.66 -8.56
CA ASN A 182 2.91 -12.52 -9.14
C ASN A 182 1.86 -11.89 -8.19
N ALA A 183 1.97 -12.22 -6.90
CA ALA A 183 1.25 -11.60 -5.81
C ALA A 183 2.25 -10.98 -4.81
N SER A 184 1.84 -9.92 -4.12
CA SER A 184 2.59 -9.38 -3.00
C SER A 184 2.61 -10.32 -1.80
N GLY A 185 3.56 -10.08 -0.89
CA GLY A 185 3.76 -10.87 0.32
C GLY A 185 2.87 -10.46 1.50
N ILE A 186 3.10 -11.18 2.59
CA ILE A 186 2.69 -10.80 3.95
C ILE A 186 3.89 -10.09 4.56
N ASN A 187 3.75 -8.83 4.95
CA ASN A 187 4.87 -7.98 5.32
C ASN A 187 4.56 -7.10 6.52
N ASP A 188 5.62 -6.67 7.19
CA ASP A 188 5.57 -5.76 8.32
C ASP A 188 6.19 -4.42 7.91
N GLY A 189 5.65 -3.32 8.41
CA GLY A 189 6.20 -2.00 8.12
C GLY A 189 5.33 -0.85 8.59
N ALA A 190 5.91 0.35 8.60
CA ALA A 190 5.21 1.60 8.87
C ALA A 190 5.70 2.71 7.96
N ALA A 191 4.81 3.62 7.61
CA ALA A 191 5.12 4.83 6.85
C ALA A 191 4.29 5.99 7.42
N ALA A 192 4.89 7.16 7.52
CA ALA A 192 4.23 8.36 8.00
C ALA A 192 4.75 9.61 7.30
N VAL A 193 3.90 10.62 7.23
CA VAL A 193 4.18 11.96 6.70
C VAL A 193 3.70 13.02 7.68
N LEU A 194 4.34 14.18 7.65
CA LEU A 194 3.87 15.39 8.32
C LEU A 194 3.06 16.21 7.31
N VAL A 195 1.79 16.44 7.60
CA VAL A 195 0.88 17.26 6.78
C VAL A 195 0.60 18.55 7.50
N MET A 196 0.71 19.67 6.79
CA MET A 196 0.53 21.01 7.35
C MET A 196 -0.25 21.90 6.38
N SER A 197 -0.86 22.96 6.89
CA SER A 197 -1.28 24.07 6.03
C SER A 197 -0.05 24.76 5.43
N ALA A 198 -0.18 25.32 4.22
CA ALA A 198 0.91 26.04 3.58
C ALA A 198 1.34 27.26 4.42
N GLU A 199 0.37 27.98 4.97
CA GLU A 199 0.58 29.13 5.86
C GLU A 199 1.38 28.72 7.11
N LYS A 200 1.06 27.57 7.73
CA LYS A 200 1.79 27.11 8.92
C LYS A 200 3.20 26.65 8.60
N ALA A 201 3.40 26.00 7.45
CA ALA A 201 4.73 25.61 6.99
C ALA A 201 5.61 26.84 6.73
N GLU A 202 5.06 27.89 6.13
CA GLU A 202 5.73 29.17 5.91
C GLU A 202 6.05 29.90 7.23
N GLU A 203 5.08 29.98 8.15
CA GLU A 203 5.26 30.58 9.49
C GLU A 203 6.44 29.92 10.24
N LEU A 204 6.58 28.59 10.12
CA LEU A 204 7.62 27.81 10.78
C LEU A 204 8.92 27.69 9.97
N GLY A 205 8.98 28.26 8.76
CA GLY A 205 10.16 28.19 7.89
C GLY A 205 10.52 26.77 7.44
N LEU A 206 9.54 25.88 7.28
CA LEU A 206 9.77 24.47 6.92
C LEU A 206 9.71 24.27 5.39
N PRO A 207 10.59 23.42 4.84
CA PRO A 207 10.56 23.09 3.41
C PRO A 207 9.31 22.26 3.07
N VAL A 208 8.60 22.64 2.02
CA VAL A 208 7.47 21.88 1.48
C VAL A 208 7.97 21.01 0.33
N ILE A 209 7.97 19.69 0.55
CA ILE A 209 8.48 18.71 -0.45
C ILE A 209 7.43 18.30 -1.49
N ALA A 210 6.14 18.48 -1.17
CA ALA A 210 5.00 18.25 -2.06
C ALA A 210 3.73 18.92 -1.50
N ARG A 211 2.78 19.25 -2.38
CA ARG A 211 1.46 19.78 -2.08
C ARG A 211 0.39 18.77 -2.47
N ILE A 212 -0.61 18.55 -1.63
CA ILE A 212 -1.74 17.66 -1.96
C ILE A 212 -2.67 18.41 -2.93
N ARG A 213 -2.71 17.99 -4.19
CA ARG A 213 -3.52 18.60 -5.24
C ARG A 213 -4.97 18.17 -5.17
N SER A 214 -5.20 16.85 -5.10
CA SER A 214 -6.53 16.29 -5.03
C SER A 214 -6.50 14.86 -4.49
N TYR A 215 -7.65 14.37 -4.06
CA TYR A 215 -7.79 13.00 -3.57
C TYR A 215 -9.23 12.51 -3.71
N ALA A 216 -9.38 11.20 -3.83
CA ALA A 216 -10.68 10.55 -3.88
C ALA A 216 -10.63 9.12 -3.36
N SER A 217 -11.80 8.64 -2.95
CA SER A 217 -12.07 7.22 -2.78
C SER A 217 -13.27 6.83 -3.64
N ALA A 218 -13.35 5.55 -3.99
CA ALA A 218 -14.48 4.98 -4.72
C ALA A 218 -14.83 3.60 -4.16
N GLY A 219 -16.08 3.19 -4.36
CA GLY A 219 -16.57 1.83 -4.11
C GLY A 219 -16.96 1.15 -5.42
N LEU A 220 -16.88 -0.19 -5.44
CA LEU A 220 -17.20 -1.06 -6.56
C LEU A 220 -17.58 -2.45 -6.01
N ASP A 221 -17.90 -3.40 -6.89
CA ASP A 221 -18.19 -4.77 -6.50
C ASP A 221 -16.98 -5.38 -5.74
N PRO A 222 -17.18 -5.93 -4.52
CA PRO A 222 -16.12 -6.62 -3.77
C PRO A 222 -15.42 -7.75 -4.55
N LYS A 223 -16.11 -8.39 -5.50
CA LYS A 223 -15.56 -9.49 -6.31
C LYS A 223 -14.39 -9.08 -7.20
N ILE A 224 -14.32 -7.79 -7.54
CA ILE A 224 -13.27 -7.20 -8.39
C ILE A 224 -12.61 -6.02 -7.68
N MET A 225 -12.45 -6.10 -6.35
CA MET A 225 -11.91 -5.01 -5.53
C MET A 225 -10.58 -4.42 -6.06
N GLY A 226 -9.78 -5.25 -6.74
CA GLY A 226 -8.55 -4.86 -7.42
C GLY A 226 -8.71 -3.70 -8.40
N CYS A 227 -9.90 -3.51 -8.98
CA CYS A 227 -10.21 -2.44 -9.93
C CYS A 227 -10.58 -1.09 -9.27
N GLY A 228 -10.60 -1.03 -7.93
CA GLY A 228 -10.90 0.22 -7.20
C GLY A 228 -10.06 1.44 -7.59
N PRO A 229 -8.75 1.32 -7.88
CA PRO A 229 -7.92 2.41 -8.37
C PRO A 229 -8.45 3.09 -9.63
N ILE A 230 -9.14 2.36 -10.52
CA ILE A 230 -9.68 2.92 -11.77
C ILE A 230 -10.66 4.06 -11.44
N TYR A 231 -11.59 3.78 -10.54
CA TYR A 231 -12.63 4.74 -10.15
C TYR A 231 -12.08 5.84 -9.24
N ALA A 232 -11.19 5.50 -8.30
CA ALA A 232 -10.60 6.48 -7.39
C ALA A 232 -9.68 7.45 -8.13
N THR A 233 -8.85 6.97 -9.06
CA THR A 233 -7.93 7.78 -9.86
C THR A 233 -8.70 8.73 -10.77
N ARG A 234 -9.71 8.26 -11.52
CA ARG A 234 -10.54 9.13 -12.36
C ARG A 234 -11.16 10.28 -11.57
N LYS A 235 -11.70 10.00 -10.38
CA LYS A 235 -12.26 11.05 -9.50
C LYS A 235 -11.20 12.01 -8.97
N ALA A 236 -10.00 11.52 -8.64
CA ALA A 236 -8.92 12.38 -8.16
C ALA A 236 -8.40 13.30 -9.28
N LEU A 237 -8.21 12.76 -10.48
CA LEU A 237 -7.84 13.51 -11.69
C LEU A 237 -8.88 14.59 -12.01
N GLU A 238 -10.16 14.23 -12.06
CA GLU A 238 -11.27 15.17 -12.29
C GLU A 238 -11.27 16.31 -11.25
N LYS A 239 -11.15 15.99 -9.95
CA LYS A 239 -11.05 17.00 -8.89
C LYS A 239 -9.81 17.88 -9.00
N GLY A 240 -8.71 17.35 -9.51
CA GLY A 240 -7.46 18.07 -9.72
C GLY A 240 -7.45 18.92 -10.99
N ASN A 241 -8.45 18.75 -11.85
CA ASN A 241 -8.48 19.23 -13.24
C ASN A 241 -7.26 18.76 -14.03
N LEU A 242 -6.98 17.45 -13.96
CA LEU A 242 -5.86 16.78 -14.59
C LEU A 242 -6.34 15.60 -15.43
N THR A 243 -5.49 15.16 -16.34
CA THR A 243 -5.60 13.94 -17.14
C THR A 243 -4.46 12.98 -16.77
N VAL A 244 -4.53 11.74 -17.25
CA VAL A 244 -3.44 10.77 -17.03
C VAL A 244 -2.14 11.23 -17.68
N ASP A 245 -2.21 11.98 -18.78
CA ASP A 245 -1.04 12.49 -19.52
C ASP A 245 -0.32 13.62 -18.77
N ASP A 246 -0.95 14.24 -17.77
CA ASP A 246 -0.34 15.27 -16.93
C ASP A 246 0.51 14.68 -15.78
N LEU A 247 0.54 13.36 -15.62
CA LEU A 247 1.27 12.67 -14.57
C LEU A 247 2.71 12.39 -14.99
N ASP A 248 3.66 12.84 -14.18
CA ASP A 248 5.09 12.58 -14.38
C ASP A 248 5.55 11.29 -13.69
N LEU A 249 4.86 10.88 -12.62
CA LEU A 249 5.19 9.70 -11.85
C LEU A 249 3.96 9.07 -11.20
N ILE A 250 3.91 7.74 -11.17
CA ILE A 250 2.78 6.98 -10.64
C ILE A 250 3.29 5.89 -9.72
N GLU A 251 2.73 5.83 -8.52
CA GLU A 251 2.81 4.68 -7.64
C GLU A 251 1.42 4.02 -7.57
N SER A 252 1.27 2.88 -8.26
CA SER A 252 0.05 2.08 -8.30
C SER A 252 0.31 0.74 -7.63
N ASN A 253 -0.28 0.52 -6.46
CA ASN A 253 0.07 -0.61 -5.60
C ASN A 253 -0.19 -1.98 -6.28
N GLU A 254 0.80 -2.88 -6.19
CA GLU A 254 0.78 -4.20 -6.81
C GLU A 254 0.37 -5.28 -5.80
N ALA A 255 -0.85 -5.20 -5.25
CA ALA A 255 -1.34 -6.26 -4.36
C ALA A 255 -1.29 -7.64 -5.06
N PHE A 256 -1.73 -7.64 -6.32
CA PHE A 256 -1.60 -8.73 -7.29
C PHE A 256 -1.25 -8.14 -8.66
N ALA A 257 -0.50 -8.88 -9.49
CA ALA A 257 -0.18 -8.46 -10.85
C ALA A 257 -1.44 -8.35 -11.72
N ALA A 258 -2.40 -9.28 -11.58
CA ALA A 258 -3.65 -9.27 -12.33
C ALA A 258 -4.38 -7.92 -12.27
N GLN A 259 -4.59 -7.40 -11.06
CA GLN A 259 -5.25 -6.10 -10.88
C GLN A 259 -4.37 -4.92 -11.31
N ALA A 260 -3.05 -4.99 -11.10
CA ALA A 260 -2.13 -3.92 -11.50
C ALA A 260 -2.14 -3.75 -13.04
N CYS A 261 -2.08 -4.87 -13.79
CA CYS A 261 -2.23 -4.89 -15.24
C CYS A 261 -3.59 -4.33 -15.68
N ALA A 262 -4.68 -4.79 -15.06
CA ALA A 262 -6.04 -4.33 -15.40
C ALA A 262 -6.22 -2.82 -15.18
N VAL A 263 -5.74 -2.30 -14.05
CA VAL A 263 -5.77 -0.86 -13.72
C VAL A 263 -4.95 -0.06 -14.73
N GLY A 264 -3.69 -0.44 -14.95
CA GLY A 264 -2.79 0.25 -15.87
C GLY A 264 -3.33 0.30 -17.30
N LYS A 265 -3.84 -0.83 -17.81
CA LYS A 265 -4.46 -0.92 -19.14
C LYS A 265 -5.73 -0.08 -19.25
N THR A 266 -6.57 -0.07 -18.23
CA THR A 266 -7.86 0.65 -18.25
C THR A 266 -7.72 2.16 -18.10
N LEU A 267 -6.70 2.61 -17.37
CA LEU A 267 -6.39 4.04 -17.21
C LEU A 267 -5.44 4.56 -18.29
N GLY A 268 -4.82 3.68 -19.08
CA GLY A 268 -3.87 4.08 -20.11
C GLY A 268 -2.54 4.59 -19.53
N PHE A 269 -2.09 4.01 -18.42
CA PHE A 269 -0.82 4.42 -17.81
C PHE A 269 0.37 4.15 -18.73
N ASN A 270 1.28 5.12 -18.79
CA ASN A 270 2.62 4.90 -19.32
C ASN A 270 3.43 4.06 -18.30
N THR A 271 3.84 2.85 -18.69
CA THR A 271 4.56 1.90 -17.83
C THR A 271 5.95 2.38 -17.42
N ASP A 272 6.52 3.36 -18.10
CA ASP A 272 7.85 3.90 -17.81
C ASP A 272 7.86 4.85 -16.61
N ILE A 273 6.67 5.34 -16.20
CA ILE A 273 6.51 6.23 -15.05
C ILE A 273 5.78 5.56 -13.87
N VAL A 274 5.33 4.31 -14.02
CA VAL A 274 4.64 3.55 -12.96
C VAL A 274 5.64 2.71 -12.17
N ASN A 275 5.65 2.81 -10.83
CA ASN A 275 6.45 1.99 -9.92
C ASN A 275 7.90 1.86 -10.39
N VAL A 276 8.53 2.99 -10.68
CA VAL A 276 9.85 3.03 -11.33
C VAL A 276 10.97 2.44 -10.48
N ASN A 277 10.73 2.31 -9.17
CA ASN A 277 11.61 1.70 -8.19
C ASN A 277 11.13 0.31 -7.74
N GLY A 278 10.20 -0.29 -8.49
CA GLY A 278 9.55 -1.55 -8.14
C GLY A 278 8.34 -1.34 -7.23
N GLY A 279 7.41 -2.30 -7.25
CA GLY A 279 6.16 -2.23 -6.49
C GLY A 279 6.04 -3.32 -5.43
N ALA A 280 4.82 -3.50 -4.92
CA ALA A 280 4.55 -4.37 -3.78
C ALA A 280 4.76 -5.88 -4.04
N ILE A 281 4.82 -6.34 -5.30
CA ILE A 281 5.22 -7.72 -5.59
C ILE A 281 6.66 -7.98 -5.14
N ALA A 282 7.53 -6.97 -5.26
CA ALA A 282 8.92 -7.04 -4.84
C ALA A 282 9.15 -6.50 -3.43
N LEU A 283 8.58 -5.35 -3.11
CA LEU A 283 8.81 -4.62 -1.85
C LEU A 283 7.89 -5.06 -0.70
N GLY A 284 6.84 -5.83 -1.01
CA GLY A 284 5.87 -6.30 -0.03
C GLY A 284 4.69 -5.35 0.23
N HIS A 285 3.70 -5.88 0.95
CA HIS A 285 2.41 -5.23 1.20
C HIS A 285 1.97 -5.27 2.67
N PRO A 286 2.59 -4.47 3.57
CA PRO A 286 2.09 -4.27 4.93
C PRO A 286 0.76 -3.50 4.87
N ILE A 287 -0.38 -4.20 4.98
CA ILE A 287 -1.72 -3.74 4.58
C ILE A 287 -2.01 -2.30 5.08
N GLY A 288 -2.02 -2.08 6.40
CA GLY A 288 -2.32 -0.79 6.99
C GLY A 288 -1.35 0.35 6.63
N ALA A 289 -0.09 0.02 6.32
CA ALA A 289 0.95 0.99 5.99
C ALA A 289 1.09 1.29 4.49
N SER A 290 0.70 0.34 3.64
CA SER A 290 1.06 0.33 2.21
C SER A 290 0.62 1.58 1.45
N GLY A 291 -0.58 2.09 1.74
CA GLY A 291 -1.05 3.32 1.10
C GLY A 291 -0.17 4.54 1.40
N CYS A 292 0.39 4.66 2.60
CA CYS A 292 1.33 5.73 2.92
C CYS A 292 2.75 5.40 2.42
N ARG A 293 3.16 4.12 2.46
CA ARG A 293 4.46 3.67 1.94
C ARG A 293 4.65 4.08 0.48
N ILE A 294 3.66 3.80 -0.38
CA ILE A 294 3.74 4.18 -1.79
C ILE A 294 3.75 5.70 -1.99
N LEU A 295 3.11 6.48 -1.11
CA LEU A 295 3.15 7.95 -1.17
C LEU A 295 4.54 8.47 -0.78
N VAL A 296 5.18 7.88 0.23
CA VAL A 296 6.55 8.21 0.62
C VAL A 296 7.50 7.95 -0.55
N THR A 297 7.48 6.74 -1.12
CA THR A 297 8.30 6.40 -2.29
C THR A 297 8.03 7.34 -3.47
N LEU A 298 6.77 7.67 -3.76
CA LEU A 298 6.39 8.62 -4.81
C LEU A 298 7.06 9.98 -4.61
N VAL A 299 6.90 10.61 -3.44
CA VAL A 299 7.39 11.97 -3.18
C VAL A 299 8.92 12.02 -3.23
N HIS A 300 9.60 11.05 -2.64
CA HIS A 300 11.06 10.98 -2.68
C HIS A 300 11.59 10.77 -4.11
N GLU A 301 10.93 9.93 -4.91
CA GLU A 301 11.35 9.72 -6.30
C GLU A 301 11.02 10.92 -7.19
N MET A 302 9.90 11.62 -6.95
CA MET A 302 9.60 12.87 -7.64
C MET A 302 10.67 13.94 -7.39
N MET A 303 11.20 14.04 -6.16
CA MET A 303 12.31 14.94 -5.86
C MET A 303 13.57 14.59 -6.65
N LYS A 304 13.91 13.29 -6.74
CA LYS A 304 15.10 12.80 -7.47
C LYS A 304 15.01 12.99 -8.98
N ARG A 305 13.80 12.93 -9.54
CA ARG A 305 13.55 13.09 -10.99
C ARG A 305 13.16 14.50 -11.40
N ASP A 306 13.03 15.41 -10.44
CA ASP A 306 12.37 16.71 -10.62
C ASP A 306 10.97 16.62 -11.27
N ALA A 307 10.25 15.53 -11.02
CA ALA A 307 8.86 15.35 -11.46
C ALA A 307 7.95 16.36 -10.75
N LYS A 308 6.92 16.83 -11.43
CA LYS A 308 6.02 17.89 -10.96
C LYS A 308 4.72 17.33 -10.44
N THR A 309 4.11 16.37 -11.14
CA THR A 309 2.82 15.79 -10.78
C THR A 309 2.91 14.30 -10.52
N GLY A 310 2.47 13.85 -9.35
CA GLY A 310 2.54 12.45 -8.92
C GLY A 310 1.19 11.88 -8.51
N LEU A 311 0.94 10.61 -8.83
CA LEU A 311 -0.25 9.86 -8.40
C LEU A 311 0.13 8.69 -7.49
N ALA A 312 -0.45 8.60 -6.31
CA ALA A 312 -0.45 7.39 -5.48
C ALA A 312 -1.86 6.77 -5.45
N THR A 313 -1.99 5.48 -5.80
CA THR A 313 -3.30 4.80 -5.78
C THR A 313 -3.21 3.31 -5.43
N LEU A 314 -4.26 2.79 -4.78
CA LEU A 314 -4.35 1.38 -4.40
C LEU A 314 -5.79 0.86 -4.27
N CYS A 315 -5.94 -0.44 -4.52
CA CYS A 315 -7.15 -1.21 -4.27
C CYS A 315 -7.34 -1.49 -2.78
N ILE A 316 -8.56 -1.85 -2.39
CA ILE A 316 -8.95 -2.06 -1.00
C ILE A 316 -9.95 -3.22 -0.94
N GLY A 317 -9.65 -4.22 -0.11
CA GLY A 317 -10.54 -5.34 0.16
C GLY A 317 -11.95 -4.89 0.56
N GLY A 318 -12.96 -5.67 0.15
CA GLY A 318 -14.37 -5.28 0.29
C GLY A 318 -14.89 -4.32 -0.77
N GLY A 319 -14.14 -4.10 -1.87
CA GLY A 319 -14.64 -3.37 -3.04
C GLY A 319 -14.48 -1.87 -2.93
N MET A 320 -13.26 -1.38 -2.70
CA MET A 320 -12.96 0.06 -2.71
C MET A 320 -11.62 0.36 -3.39
N GLY A 321 -11.39 1.64 -3.68
CA GLY A 321 -10.08 2.17 -4.05
C GLY A 321 -9.86 3.57 -3.46
N THR A 322 -8.61 3.99 -3.39
CA THR A 322 -8.26 5.35 -2.98
C THR A 322 -7.08 5.89 -3.79
N ALA A 323 -7.09 7.19 -4.06
CA ALA A 323 -6.09 7.88 -4.85
C ALA A 323 -5.77 9.26 -4.24
N LEU A 324 -4.52 9.68 -4.36
CA LEU A 324 -4.03 10.98 -3.93
C LEU A 324 -3.05 11.49 -4.98
N ILE A 325 -3.25 12.73 -5.43
CA ILE A 325 -2.38 13.42 -6.37
C ILE A 325 -1.61 14.50 -5.61
N VAL A 326 -0.30 14.56 -5.86
CA VAL A 326 0.59 15.58 -5.31
C VAL A 326 1.27 16.40 -6.42
N GLU A 327 1.60 17.64 -6.11
CA GLU A 327 2.37 18.56 -6.95
C GLU A 327 3.62 19.05 -6.20
N ARG A 328 4.75 19.24 -6.89
CA ARG A 328 5.98 19.83 -6.32
C ARG A 328 6.07 21.34 -6.57
#